data_AF-A0A3A6N3B8-F1
#
_entry.id   AF-A0A3A6N3B8-F1
#
_cell.length_a   1.000
_cell.length_b   1.000
_cell.length_c   1.000
_cell.angle_alpha   90.00
_cell.angle_beta   90.00
_cell.angle_gamma   90.00
#
_symmetry.space_group_name_H-M   'P 1'
#
loop_
_entity.id
_entity.type
_entity.pdbx_description
1 polymer ?
#
loop_
_entity_poly.entity_id
_entity_poly.type
_entity_poly.pdbx_seq_one_letter_code
_entity_poly.pdbx_strand_id
1 'polypeptide(L)'
;MNAEASLPLEHFIQAVQSQLDNAQTAMAVKARKLNLPLTFAIKDITLDLRAHVEFARSEIRIRPAGPGDKDASLFHLVFTAITRPMIEENAVAFAEDPEEQSIDELKDDLTEEERRRLEWVGVRTVSKLKEIVEKGEDRTVGRVTSLPVDRLRSALQKISAPLVEHVLPVQEPEGESRDLPNLVRIRGRNLMGQGLPKVMLEGEPVGVVRASENEIVIAPQKHQMAGEITIEPAPHLAATMAFDLRPFWRESSRPAVPETEEKS
;
A
#
# COMPACT_ATOMS: atom_id res chain seq x y z
N MET A 1 -16.22 -18.31 -40.44
CA MET A 1 -14.97 -18.68 -39.73
C MET A 1 -14.40 -17.38 -39.19
N ASN A 2 -14.32 -17.25 -37.86
CA ASN A 2 -14.17 -15.98 -37.14
C ASN A 2 -12.78 -15.35 -37.35
N ALA A 3 -12.70 -14.41 -38.28
CA ALA A 3 -11.68 -13.38 -38.32
C ALA A 3 -12.20 -12.20 -37.50
N GLU A 4 -11.58 -11.86 -36.35
CA GLU A 4 -11.61 -10.49 -35.74
C GLU A 4 -11.05 -10.37 -34.30
N ALA A 5 -10.59 -11.42 -33.62
CA ALA A 5 -10.10 -11.26 -32.25
C ALA A 5 -8.60 -10.89 -32.20
N SER A 6 -8.27 -9.59 -32.30
CA SER A 6 -6.99 -9.10 -31.76
C SER A 6 -7.07 -9.10 -30.23
N LEU A 7 -5.98 -9.42 -29.55
CA LEU A 7 -5.91 -9.47 -28.09
C LEU A 7 -4.81 -8.55 -27.56
N PRO A 8 -4.98 -7.92 -26.38
CA PRO A 8 -3.91 -7.15 -25.75
C PRO A 8 -2.69 -8.05 -25.53
N LEU A 9 -1.50 -7.56 -25.90
CA LEU A 9 -0.25 -8.29 -25.71
C LEU A 9 -0.04 -8.68 -24.23
N GLU A 10 -0.47 -7.83 -23.31
CA GLU A 10 -0.42 -8.08 -21.88
C GLU A 10 -1.18 -9.35 -21.47
N HIS A 11 -2.41 -9.53 -21.97
CA HIS A 11 -3.20 -10.72 -21.66
C HIS A 11 -2.51 -12.00 -22.13
N PHE A 12 -1.81 -11.95 -23.26
CA PHE A 12 -1.01 -13.06 -23.75
C PHE A 12 0.17 -13.37 -22.81
N ILE A 13 0.93 -12.36 -22.42
CA ILE A 13 2.08 -12.51 -21.51
C ILE A 13 1.61 -13.07 -20.16
N GLN A 14 0.54 -12.51 -19.58
CA GLN A 14 -0.05 -12.99 -18.33
C GLN A 14 -0.53 -14.44 -18.43
N ALA A 15 -1.17 -14.83 -19.55
CA ALA A 15 -1.61 -16.20 -19.77
C ALA A 15 -0.43 -17.18 -19.85
N VAL A 16 0.64 -16.81 -20.55
CA VAL A 16 1.87 -17.61 -20.62
C VAL A 16 2.51 -17.74 -19.23
N GLN A 17 2.66 -16.65 -18.50
CA GLN A 17 3.19 -16.66 -17.12
C GLN A 17 2.39 -17.59 -16.21
N SER A 18 1.05 -17.46 -16.21
CA SER A 18 0.18 -18.31 -15.39
C SER A 18 0.32 -19.80 -15.73
N GLN A 19 0.46 -20.14 -17.02
CA GLN A 19 0.70 -21.54 -17.42
C GLN A 19 2.04 -22.08 -16.92
N LEU A 20 3.09 -21.25 -16.92
CA LEU A 20 4.40 -21.61 -16.41
C LEU A 20 4.38 -21.81 -14.89
N ASP A 21 3.73 -20.92 -14.15
CA ASP A 21 3.61 -21.02 -12.68
C ASP A 21 2.82 -22.26 -12.26
N ASN A 22 1.74 -22.56 -12.97
CA ASN A 22 0.96 -23.78 -12.75
C ASN A 22 1.79 -25.04 -13.02
N ALA A 23 2.60 -25.03 -14.09
CA ALA A 23 3.51 -26.13 -14.41
C ALA A 23 4.58 -26.30 -13.32
N GLN A 24 5.18 -25.22 -12.83
CA GLN A 24 6.16 -25.25 -11.73
C GLN A 24 5.54 -25.76 -10.43
N THR A 25 4.34 -25.29 -10.08
CA THR A 25 3.60 -25.73 -8.90
C THR A 25 3.32 -27.23 -8.95
N ALA A 26 2.88 -27.74 -10.11
CA ALA A 26 2.66 -29.17 -10.31
C ALA A 26 3.95 -29.99 -10.15
N MET A 27 5.09 -29.49 -10.65
CA MET A 27 6.40 -30.13 -10.44
C MET A 27 6.82 -30.12 -8.96
N ALA A 28 6.64 -29.01 -8.26
CA ALA A 28 6.94 -28.90 -6.84
C ALA A 28 6.13 -29.90 -6.00
N VAL A 29 4.85 -30.10 -6.32
CA VAL A 29 3.99 -31.10 -5.68
C VAL A 29 4.49 -32.52 -5.95
N LYS A 30 4.84 -32.84 -7.20
CA LYS A 30 5.38 -34.16 -7.58
C LYS A 30 6.67 -34.49 -6.82
N ALA A 31 7.57 -33.52 -6.71
CA ALA A 31 8.85 -33.68 -6.04
C ALA A 31 8.73 -33.76 -4.51
N ARG A 32 7.99 -32.82 -3.90
CA ARG A 32 7.97 -32.66 -2.44
C ARG A 32 6.92 -33.50 -1.73
N LYS A 33 5.76 -33.73 -2.35
CA LYS A 33 4.62 -34.41 -1.70
C LYS A 33 4.44 -35.86 -2.16
N LEU A 34 4.77 -36.17 -3.42
CA LEU A 34 4.53 -37.50 -3.99
C LEU A 34 5.82 -38.34 -4.16
N ASN A 35 6.98 -37.75 -3.87
CA ASN A 35 8.31 -38.36 -4.03
C ASN A 35 8.51 -39.01 -5.42
N LEU A 36 7.88 -38.43 -6.44
CA LEU A 36 7.96 -38.92 -7.82
C LEU A 36 9.22 -38.34 -8.48
N PRO A 37 9.93 -39.13 -9.31
CA PRO A 37 11.11 -38.63 -10.02
C PRO A 37 10.73 -37.49 -10.96
N LEU A 38 11.39 -36.34 -10.80
CA LEU A 38 11.35 -35.25 -11.78
C LEU A 38 12.28 -35.61 -12.93
N THR A 39 11.70 -35.95 -14.08
CA THR A 39 12.48 -36.36 -15.26
C THR A 39 12.90 -35.18 -16.14
N PHE A 40 12.39 -33.97 -15.88
CA PHE A 40 12.73 -32.75 -16.61
C PHE A 40 12.52 -31.49 -15.75
N ALA A 41 13.27 -30.44 -16.06
CA ALA A 41 13.08 -29.08 -15.52
C ALA A 41 13.10 -28.08 -16.68
N ILE A 42 12.19 -27.12 -16.67
CA ILE A 42 12.14 -26.03 -17.65
C ILE A 42 13.07 -24.92 -17.14
N LYS A 43 14.16 -24.66 -17.87
CA LYS A 43 15.11 -23.59 -17.54
C LYS A 43 14.71 -22.27 -18.21
N ASP A 44 14.55 -22.32 -19.53
CA ASP A 44 14.22 -21.18 -20.38
C ASP A 44 13.21 -21.62 -21.45
N ILE A 45 12.31 -20.71 -21.84
CA ILE A 45 11.40 -20.91 -22.97
C ILE A 45 11.62 -19.80 -23.98
N THR A 46 11.90 -20.20 -25.22
CA THR A 46 12.00 -19.30 -26.37
C THR A 46 10.79 -19.54 -27.26
N LEU A 47 10.04 -18.48 -27.54
CA LEU A 47 8.86 -18.53 -28.40
C LEU A 47 8.98 -17.49 -29.51
N ASP A 48 8.92 -17.99 -30.74
CA ASP A 48 8.84 -17.18 -31.95
C ASP A 48 7.39 -17.12 -32.43
N LEU A 49 6.72 -15.99 -32.19
CA LEU A 49 5.34 -15.78 -32.61
C LEU A 49 5.29 -14.87 -33.83
N ARG A 50 4.69 -15.36 -34.93
CA ARG A 50 4.34 -14.53 -36.08
C ARG A 50 2.96 -13.91 -35.85
N ALA A 51 2.92 -12.59 -35.70
CA ALA A 51 1.70 -11.85 -35.42
C ALA A 51 1.70 -10.47 -36.07
N HIS A 52 0.50 -9.96 -36.35
CA HIS A 52 0.28 -8.57 -36.70
C HIS A 52 0.19 -7.73 -35.43
N VAL A 53 0.80 -6.55 -35.48
CA VAL A 53 0.85 -5.61 -34.36
C VAL A 53 0.02 -4.41 -34.72
N GLU A 54 -0.93 -4.09 -33.86
CA GLU A 54 -1.74 -2.90 -34.00
C GLU A 54 -1.61 -2.08 -32.71
N PHE A 55 -1.30 -0.79 -32.86
CA PHE A 55 -1.40 0.15 -31.75
C PHE A 55 -2.77 0.79 -31.81
N ALA A 56 -3.62 0.47 -30.84
CA ALA A 56 -4.99 0.99 -30.78
C ALA A 56 -5.36 1.24 -29.32
N ARG A 57 -6.07 2.35 -29.04
CA ARG A 57 -6.57 2.67 -27.68
C ARG A 57 -5.46 2.70 -26.62
N SER A 58 -4.29 3.25 -26.96
CA SER A 58 -3.10 3.31 -26.09
C SER A 58 -2.53 1.95 -25.67
N GLU A 59 -2.92 0.83 -26.31
CA GLU A 59 -2.43 -0.51 -26.00
C GLU A 59 -1.88 -1.22 -27.26
N ILE A 60 -0.89 -2.09 -27.05
CA ILE A 60 -0.37 -2.97 -28.11
C ILE A 60 -1.28 -4.18 -28.20
N ARG A 61 -1.91 -4.36 -29.37
CA ARG A 61 -2.74 -5.51 -29.68
C ARG A 61 -2.03 -6.39 -30.67
N ILE A 62 -2.11 -7.70 -30.43
CA ILE A 62 -1.54 -8.71 -31.31
C ILE A 62 -2.64 -9.58 -31.90
N ARG A 63 -2.44 -9.95 -33.16
CA ARG A 63 -3.28 -10.94 -33.85
C ARG A 63 -2.37 -11.99 -34.49
N PRO A 64 -2.56 -13.30 -34.20
CA PRO A 64 -1.79 -14.34 -34.85
C PRO A 64 -1.87 -14.25 -36.37
N ALA A 65 -0.73 -14.45 -37.04
CA ALA A 65 -0.67 -14.47 -38.49
C ALA A 65 -1.29 -15.76 -39.04
N GLY A 66 -2.11 -15.63 -40.09
CA GLY A 66 -2.69 -16.78 -40.79
C GLY A 66 -1.73 -17.40 -41.81
N PRO A 67 -2.05 -18.62 -42.32
CA PRO A 67 -1.29 -19.20 -43.43
C PRO A 67 -1.33 -18.29 -44.65
N GLY A 68 -0.16 -17.79 -45.08
CA GLY A 68 -0.02 -16.91 -46.24
C GLY A 68 0.11 -15.41 -45.94
N ASP A 69 0.03 -15.00 -44.66
CA ASP A 69 0.30 -13.61 -44.26
C ASP A 69 1.79 -13.28 -44.49
N LYS A 70 2.04 -12.35 -45.43
CA LYS A 70 3.39 -11.92 -45.83
C LYS A 70 3.95 -10.81 -44.94
N ASP A 71 3.08 -10.00 -44.32
CA ASP A 71 3.46 -8.79 -43.58
C ASP A 71 3.40 -8.95 -42.05
N ALA A 72 3.42 -10.20 -41.56
CA ALA A 72 3.43 -10.47 -40.13
C ALA A 72 4.78 -10.15 -39.48
N SER A 73 4.74 -9.52 -38.31
CA SER A 73 5.93 -9.28 -37.48
C SER A 73 6.33 -10.55 -36.72
N LEU A 74 7.63 -10.70 -36.45
CA LEU A 74 8.16 -11.78 -35.62
C LEU A 74 8.43 -11.25 -34.21
N PHE A 75 7.76 -11.85 -33.22
CA PHE A 75 8.02 -11.63 -31.81
C PHE A 75 8.93 -12.72 -31.28
N HIS A 76 10.12 -12.34 -30.84
CA HIS A 76 11.01 -13.22 -30.12
C HIS A 76 10.83 -12.99 -28.62
N LEU A 77 10.21 -13.94 -27.93
CA LEU A 77 9.96 -13.88 -26.49
C LEU A 77 10.84 -14.91 -25.78
N VAL A 78 11.60 -14.43 -24.81
CA VAL A 78 12.45 -15.27 -23.97
C VAL A 78 11.95 -15.18 -22.53
N PHE A 79 11.41 -16.28 -22.02
CA PHE A 79 10.98 -16.41 -20.63
C PHE A 79 12.06 -17.17 -19.87
N THR A 80 12.77 -16.46 -19.00
CA THR A 80 13.80 -17.04 -18.13
C THR A 80 13.22 -17.28 -16.74
N ALA A 81 13.50 -18.45 -16.13
CA ALA A 81 13.10 -18.69 -14.75
C ALA A 81 13.85 -17.75 -13.80
N ILE A 82 13.12 -16.96 -13.01
CA ILE A 82 13.71 -16.15 -11.93
C ILE A 82 13.99 -17.06 -10.73
N THR A 83 15.24 -17.03 -10.24
CA THR A 83 15.60 -17.78 -9.03
C THR A 83 15.27 -16.95 -7.77
N ARG A 84 15.07 -17.61 -6.63
CA ARG A 84 14.79 -16.93 -5.36
C ARG A 84 15.83 -15.85 -5.00
N PRO A 85 17.15 -16.04 -5.21
CA PRO A 85 18.14 -14.98 -5.05
C PRO A 85 17.91 -13.78 -5.98
N MET A 86 17.53 -14.01 -7.24
CA MET A 86 17.22 -12.93 -8.19
C MET A 86 15.98 -12.14 -7.79
N ILE A 87 15.00 -12.80 -7.15
CA ILE A 87 13.85 -12.14 -6.54
C ILE A 87 14.33 -11.31 -5.36
N GLU A 88 15.02 -11.89 -4.38
CA GLU A 88 15.48 -11.19 -3.17
C GLU A 88 16.43 -10.02 -3.48
N GLU A 89 17.24 -10.12 -4.52
CA GLU A 89 18.17 -9.08 -4.99
C GLU A 89 17.47 -7.92 -5.72
N ASN A 90 16.27 -8.13 -6.30
CA ASN A 90 15.49 -7.11 -7.01
C ASN A 90 14.17 -6.74 -6.31
N ALA A 91 13.74 -7.48 -5.29
CA ALA A 91 12.50 -7.31 -4.56
C ALA A 91 12.69 -6.43 -3.32
N VAL A 92 13.44 -5.33 -3.46
CA VAL A 92 13.51 -4.31 -2.41
C VAL A 92 12.11 -3.74 -2.23
N ALA A 93 11.45 -4.21 -1.16
CA ALA A 93 10.15 -3.81 -0.60
C ALA A 93 8.91 -4.10 -1.46
N PHE A 94 8.48 -5.37 -1.52
CA PHE A 94 7.14 -5.76 -1.99
C PHE A 94 6.37 -6.60 -0.95
N ALA A 95 6.55 -6.30 0.34
CA ALA A 95 5.55 -6.70 1.31
C ALA A 95 4.42 -5.68 1.17
N GLU A 96 3.36 -6.03 0.44
CA GLU A 96 2.10 -5.29 0.50
C GLU A 96 1.62 -5.37 1.96
N ASP A 97 1.87 -4.30 2.73
CA ASP A 97 1.17 -4.11 3.99
C ASP A 97 -0.33 -4.08 3.65
N PRO A 98 -1.19 -4.93 4.23
CA PRO A 98 -2.63 -4.88 3.98
C PRO A 98 -3.25 -3.51 4.31
N GLU A 99 -2.56 -2.67 5.08
CA GLU A 99 -2.93 -1.29 5.40
C GLU A 99 -2.33 -0.24 4.43
N GLU A 100 -1.51 -0.64 3.45
CA GLU A 100 -0.96 0.29 2.45
C GLU A 100 -2.03 0.78 1.48
N GLN A 101 -2.05 2.09 1.26
CA GLN A 101 -3.01 2.74 0.37
C GLN A 101 -2.70 2.43 -1.09
N SER A 102 -3.66 1.84 -1.79
CA SER A 102 -3.59 1.61 -3.24
C SER A 102 -3.57 2.92 -4.02
N ILE A 103 -2.92 2.92 -5.18
CA ILE A 103 -2.95 4.04 -6.12
C ILE A 103 -4.36 4.37 -6.61
N ASP A 104 -5.31 3.43 -6.47
CA ASP A 104 -6.74 3.65 -6.75
C ASP A 104 -7.39 4.72 -5.87
N GLU A 105 -6.83 5.02 -4.71
CA GLU A 105 -7.30 6.13 -3.88
C GLU A 105 -7.15 7.49 -4.58
N LEU A 106 -6.25 7.60 -5.58
CA LEU A 106 -6.08 8.82 -6.39
C LEU A 106 -7.13 8.96 -7.51
N LYS A 107 -8.21 8.17 -7.50
CA LYS A 107 -9.22 8.19 -8.56
C LYS A 107 -9.94 9.52 -8.78
N ASP A 108 -9.96 10.38 -7.77
CA ASP A 108 -10.60 11.69 -7.84
C ASP A 108 -9.68 12.72 -8.55
N ASP A 109 -8.38 12.46 -8.64
CA ASP A 109 -7.38 13.37 -9.21
C ASP A 109 -6.72 12.85 -10.50
N LEU A 110 -6.57 11.53 -10.60
CA LEU A 110 -5.98 10.80 -11.72
C LEU A 110 -7.05 9.96 -12.41
N THR A 111 -7.02 9.93 -13.73
CA THR A 111 -7.85 9.02 -14.52
C THR A 111 -7.36 7.58 -14.41
N GLU A 112 -8.22 6.63 -14.78
CA GLU A 112 -7.89 5.20 -14.84
C GLU A 112 -6.66 4.91 -15.72
N GLU A 113 -6.55 5.58 -16.87
CA GLU A 113 -5.40 5.42 -17.77
C GLU A 113 -4.10 5.97 -17.16
N GLU A 114 -4.18 7.04 -16.35
CA GLU A 114 -3.04 7.61 -15.64
C GLU A 114 -2.59 6.69 -14.49
N ARG A 115 -3.54 6.09 -13.75
CA ARG A 115 -3.25 5.10 -12.69
C ARG A 115 -2.61 3.83 -13.25
N ARG A 116 -3.15 3.25 -14.32
CA ARG A 116 -2.54 2.07 -14.98
C ARG A 116 -1.12 2.33 -15.46
N ARG A 117 -0.84 3.54 -15.97
CA ARG A 117 0.51 3.92 -16.40
C ARG A 117 1.48 3.99 -15.21
N LEU A 118 1.02 4.44 -14.04
CA LEU A 118 1.80 4.39 -12.80
C LEU A 118 2.07 2.94 -12.36
N GLU A 119 1.06 2.09 -12.39
CA GLU A 119 1.21 0.66 -12.06
C GLU A 119 2.20 -0.05 -12.99
N TRP A 120 2.18 0.29 -14.28
CA TRP A 120 3.08 -0.28 -15.29
C TRP A 120 4.56 0.02 -15.00
N VAL A 121 4.86 1.19 -14.42
CA VAL A 121 6.21 1.56 -13.99
C VAL A 121 6.54 1.11 -12.57
N GLY A 122 5.68 0.30 -11.95
CA GLY A 122 5.87 -0.27 -10.62
C GLY A 122 5.35 0.59 -9.46
N VAL A 123 4.56 1.64 -9.73
CA VAL A 123 3.95 2.50 -8.71
C VAL A 123 2.51 2.05 -8.46
N ARG A 124 2.34 1.16 -7.49
CA ARG A 124 1.05 0.57 -7.11
C ARG A 124 0.44 1.14 -5.83
N THR A 125 1.25 1.79 -5.00
CA THR A 125 0.82 2.33 -3.71
C THR A 125 1.15 3.82 -3.60
N VAL A 126 0.37 4.53 -2.80
CA VAL A 126 0.56 5.97 -2.53
C VAL A 126 1.90 6.20 -1.84
N SER A 127 2.29 5.31 -0.92
CA SER A 127 3.59 5.34 -0.23
C SER A 127 4.76 5.25 -1.22
N LYS A 128 4.67 4.39 -2.24
CA LYS A 128 5.69 4.30 -3.28
C LYS A 128 5.78 5.57 -4.13
N LEU A 129 4.63 6.15 -4.49
CA LEU A 129 4.59 7.43 -5.20
C LEU A 129 5.22 8.55 -4.35
N LYS A 130 4.93 8.59 -3.06
CA LYS A 130 5.51 9.54 -2.10
C LYS A 130 7.02 9.41 -2.03
N GLU A 131 7.55 8.20 -1.89
CA GLU A 131 8.98 7.91 -1.86
C GLU A 131 9.69 8.44 -3.12
N ILE A 132 9.11 8.23 -4.31
CA ILE A 132 9.65 8.69 -5.59
C ILE A 132 9.69 10.23 -5.65
N VAL A 133 8.64 10.89 -5.18
CA VAL A 133 8.56 12.36 -5.14
C VAL A 133 9.57 12.92 -4.15
N GLU A 134 9.71 12.33 -2.97
CA GLU A 134 10.70 12.73 -1.95
C GLU A 134 12.14 12.54 -2.44
N LYS A 135 12.41 11.49 -3.22
CA LYS A 135 13.70 11.26 -3.90
C LYS A 135 13.94 12.17 -5.09
N GLY A 136 12.96 12.96 -5.52
CA GLY A 136 13.06 13.85 -6.69
C GLY A 136 13.08 13.11 -8.03
N GLU A 137 12.62 11.86 -8.06
CA GLU A 137 12.57 11.00 -9.25
C GLU A 137 11.24 11.12 -10.03
N ASP A 138 10.33 11.96 -9.54
CA ASP A 138 9.02 12.26 -10.12
C ASP A 138 9.09 12.73 -11.58
N ARG A 139 10.15 13.44 -11.98
CA ARG A 139 10.40 13.83 -13.38
C ARG A 139 10.70 12.65 -14.30
N THR A 140 11.31 11.59 -13.78
CA THR A 140 11.58 10.37 -14.54
C THR A 140 10.30 9.57 -14.72
N VAL A 141 9.53 9.41 -13.64
CA VAL A 141 8.22 8.78 -13.70
C VAL A 141 7.27 9.55 -14.62
N GLY A 142 7.19 10.87 -14.51
CA GLY A 142 6.37 11.71 -15.39
C GLY A 142 6.73 11.57 -16.88
N ARG A 143 8.02 11.42 -17.21
CA ARG A 143 8.46 11.17 -18.60
C ARG A 143 8.03 9.81 -19.12
N VAL A 144 8.19 8.74 -18.33
CA VAL A 144 7.85 7.37 -18.76
C VAL A 144 6.34 7.18 -18.83
N THR A 145 5.60 7.76 -17.89
CA THR A 145 4.13 7.68 -17.83
C THR A 145 3.43 8.74 -18.68
N SER A 146 4.17 9.70 -19.23
CA SER A 146 3.62 10.89 -19.89
C SER A 146 2.63 11.66 -19.02
N LEU A 147 2.89 11.72 -17.70
CA LEU A 147 2.09 12.44 -16.71
C LEU A 147 2.74 13.78 -16.33
N PRO A 148 1.96 14.88 -16.26
CA PRO A 148 2.47 16.14 -15.73
C PRO A 148 2.89 15.98 -14.26
N VAL A 149 4.13 16.36 -13.94
CA VAL A 149 4.70 16.27 -12.59
C VAL A 149 3.88 17.07 -11.57
N ASP A 150 3.40 18.26 -11.94
CA ASP A 150 2.59 19.10 -11.06
C ASP A 150 1.28 18.40 -10.66
N ARG A 151 0.67 17.68 -11.60
CA ARG A 151 -0.55 16.92 -11.34
C ARG A 151 -0.31 15.77 -10.37
N LEU A 152 0.79 15.03 -10.54
CA LEU A 152 1.20 13.97 -9.61
C LEU A 152 1.42 14.52 -8.20
N ARG A 153 2.10 15.67 -8.09
CA ARG A 153 2.34 16.33 -6.80
C ARG A 153 1.05 16.81 -6.15
N SER A 154 0.14 17.41 -6.91
CA SER A 154 -1.16 17.88 -6.38
C SER A 154 -2.04 16.71 -5.90
N ALA A 155 -2.09 15.62 -6.67
CA ALA A 155 -2.80 14.41 -6.28
C ALA A 155 -2.22 13.83 -4.99
N LEU A 156 -0.89 13.73 -4.91
CA LEU A 156 -0.20 13.25 -3.72
C LEU A 156 -0.44 14.17 -2.49
N GLN A 157 -0.41 15.48 -2.66
CA GLN A 157 -0.63 16.43 -1.57
C GLN A 157 -2.02 16.30 -0.95
N LYS A 158 -3.05 16.09 -1.77
CA LYS A 158 -4.43 15.92 -1.28
C LYS A 158 -4.59 14.64 -0.47
N ILE A 159 -4.05 13.53 -0.96
CA ILE A 159 -4.16 12.24 -0.26
C ILE A 159 -3.24 12.16 0.97
N SER A 160 -2.13 12.90 0.97
CA SER A 160 -1.18 12.96 2.09
C SER A 160 -1.65 13.87 3.22
N ALA A 161 -2.80 14.54 3.07
CA ALA A 161 -3.37 15.34 4.14
C ALA A 161 -3.77 14.43 5.33
N PRO A 162 -3.53 14.86 6.58
CA PRO A 162 -3.95 14.10 7.74
C PRO A 162 -5.48 14.06 7.83
N LEU A 163 -6.02 12.91 8.22
CA LEU A 163 -7.44 12.71 8.40
C LEU A 163 -7.70 11.89 9.66
N VAL A 164 -8.62 12.35 10.51
CA VAL A 164 -9.14 11.57 11.63
C VAL A 164 -10.47 10.96 11.22
N GLU A 165 -10.60 9.64 11.39
CA GLU A 165 -11.81 8.90 11.02
C GLU A 165 -12.63 8.53 12.25
N HIS A 166 -11.95 8.02 13.29
CA HIS A 166 -12.61 7.50 14.49
C HIS A 166 -11.81 7.80 15.75
N VAL A 167 -12.53 8.09 16.83
CA VAL A 167 -11.98 8.25 18.18
C VAL A 167 -12.76 7.28 19.08
N LEU A 168 -12.06 6.28 19.61
CA LEU A 168 -12.63 5.14 20.31
C LEU A 168 -11.97 4.94 21.67
N PRO A 169 -12.71 4.55 22.70
CA PRO A 169 -12.09 4.14 23.97
C PRO A 169 -11.36 2.82 23.76
N VAL A 170 -10.16 2.68 24.34
CA VAL A 170 -9.44 1.41 24.36
C VAL A 170 -9.95 0.59 25.54
N GLN A 171 -10.51 -0.58 25.23
CA GLN A 171 -10.73 -1.62 26.23
C GLN A 171 -9.55 -2.57 26.11
N GLU A 172 -8.54 -2.44 26.97
CA GLU A 172 -7.48 -3.46 27.00
C GLU A 172 -8.09 -4.80 27.44
N PRO A 173 -7.76 -5.92 26.75
CA PRO A 173 -8.03 -7.24 27.30
C PRO A 173 -7.26 -7.39 28.61
N GLU A 174 -7.90 -7.96 29.63
CA GLU A 174 -7.33 -8.18 30.96
C GLU A 174 -5.95 -8.88 30.85
N GLY A 175 -4.84 -8.14 30.96
CA GLY A 175 -3.52 -8.77 30.92
C GLY A 175 -2.29 -7.88 30.81
N GLU A 176 -2.28 -6.82 29.99
CA GLU A 176 -0.98 -6.28 29.52
C GLU A 176 -0.61 -4.83 29.88
N SER A 177 -1.47 -3.96 30.43
CA SER A 177 -1.01 -2.70 31.04
C SER A 177 -1.95 -2.15 32.12
N ARG A 178 -1.62 -2.43 33.39
CA ARG A 178 -2.41 -2.00 34.56
C ARG A 178 -2.23 -0.52 34.95
N ASP A 179 -1.36 0.24 34.28
CA ASP A 179 -0.88 1.52 34.82
C ASP A 179 -1.49 2.79 34.19
N LEU A 180 -2.14 2.71 33.02
CA LEU A 180 -2.78 3.86 32.37
C LEU A 180 -4.28 3.59 32.13
N PRO A 181 -5.14 3.95 33.09
CA PRO A 181 -6.59 3.85 32.90
C PRO A 181 -7.06 4.89 31.87
N ASN A 182 -8.10 4.54 31.10
CA ASN A 182 -8.80 5.42 30.14
C ASN A 182 -8.00 5.85 28.91
N LEU A 183 -7.33 4.90 28.26
CA LEU A 183 -6.72 5.14 26.96
C LEU A 183 -7.77 5.40 25.87
N VAL A 184 -7.46 6.34 24.98
CA VAL A 184 -8.27 6.64 23.79
C VAL A 184 -7.44 6.34 22.56
N ARG A 185 -8.02 5.58 21.64
CA ARG A 185 -7.45 5.25 20.35
C ARG A 185 -8.09 6.10 19.28
N ILE A 186 -7.25 6.76 18.52
CA ILE A 186 -7.62 7.57 17.38
C ILE A 186 -7.17 6.82 16.12
N ARG A 187 -8.08 6.61 15.19
CA ARG A 187 -7.80 6.03 13.87
C ARG A 187 -8.01 7.04 12.77
N GLY A 188 -7.20 6.91 11.73
CA GLY A 188 -7.20 7.85 10.63
C GLY A 188 -6.11 7.54 9.63
N ARG A 189 -5.70 8.54 8.86
CA ARG A 189 -4.69 8.44 7.81
C ARG A 189 -3.69 9.58 7.94
N ASN A 190 -2.43 9.30 7.58
CA ASN A 190 -1.31 10.25 7.65
C ASN A 190 -1.18 10.91 9.03
N LEU A 191 -1.43 10.17 10.10
CA LEU A 191 -1.44 10.67 11.48
C LEU A 191 -0.03 10.85 12.06
N MET A 192 0.99 10.30 11.40
CA MET A 192 2.39 10.40 11.81
C MET A 192 3.26 10.93 10.67
N GLY A 193 4.15 11.88 10.99
CA GLY A 193 5.15 12.41 10.08
C GLY A 193 6.55 11.86 10.40
N GLN A 194 7.59 12.69 10.22
CA GLN A 194 8.98 12.33 10.57
C GLN A 194 9.27 12.31 12.09
N GLY A 195 8.27 12.57 12.93
CA GLY A 195 8.40 12.60 14.38
C GLY A 195 7.08 12.30 15.09
N LEU A 196 7.11 12.35 16.42
CA LEU A 196 5.92 12.17 17.23
C LEU A 196 4.91 13.29 16.92
N PRO A 197 3.65 12.96 16.60
CA PRO A 197 2.62 13.96 16.32
C PRO A 197 2.26 14.72 17.60
N LYS A 198 1.90 15.99 17.45
CA LYS A 198 1.27 16.74 18.54
C LYS A 198 -0.21 16.45 18.56
N VAL A 199 -0.74 16.09 19.72
CA VAL A 199 -2.18 15.88 19.92
C VAL A 199 -2.69 16.89 20.94
N MET A 200 -3.74 17.60 20.57
CA MET A 200 -4.41 18.59 21.40
C MET A 200 -5.89 18.24 21.54
N LEU A 201 -6.42 18.37 22.75
CA LEU A 201 -7.85 18.25 23.05
C LEU A 201 -8.33 19.61 23.56
N GLU A 202 -9.26 20.26 22.83
CA GLU A 202 -9.70 21.63 23.14
C GLU A 202 -8.53 22.64 23.27
N GLY A 203 -7.47 22.42 22.50
CA GLY A 203 -6.24 23.23 22.54
C GLY A 203 -5.26 22.89 23.67
N GLU A 204 -5.58 21.94 24.55
CA GLU A 204 -4.65 21.45 25.58
C GLU A 204 -3.83 20.25 25.08
N PRO A 205 -2.50 20.22 25.30
CA PRO A 205 -1.67 19.10 24.86
C PRO A 205 -1.99 17.83 25.66
N VAL A 206 -1.98 16.68 24.97
CA VAL A 206 -2.23 15.37 25.57
C VAL A 206 -1.07 14.41 25.31
N GLY A 207 -0.78 13.58 26.31
CA GLY A 207 0.28 12.57 26.22
C GLY A 207 -0.03 11.52 25.17
N VAL A 208 0.85 11.41 24.17
CA VAL A 208 0.85 10.33 23.18
C VAL A 208 1.57 9.12 23.77
N VAL A 209 0.84 8.01 23.90
CA VAL A 209 1.35 6.73 24.40
C VAL A 209 1.98 5.93 23.26
N ARG A 210 1.31 5.90 22.11
CA ARG A 210 1.75 5.22 20.90
C ARG A 210 1.28 5.99 19.67
N ALA A 211 2.09 6.02 18.62
CA ALA A 211 1.72 6.61 17.34
C ALA A 211 2.21 5.74 16.18
N SER A 212 1.39 5.65 15.14
CA SER A 212 1.70 5.14 13.81
C SER A 212 0.99 6.00 12.76
N GLU A 213 1.20 5.71 11.47
CA GLU A 213 0.56 6.46 10.38
C GLU A 213 -0.98 6.38 10.40
N ASN A 214 -1.54 5.30 10.94
CA ASN A 214 -2.99 5.03 10.91
C ASN A 214 -3.64 5.01 12.30
N GLU A 215 -2.86 5.02 13.37
CA GLU A 215 -3.36 4.89 14.75
C GLU A 215 -2.54 5.70 15.75
N ILE A 216 -3.20 6.47 16.59
CA ILE A 216 -2.59 7.14 17.74
C ILE A 216 -3.33 6.73 19.01
N VAL A 217 -2.60 6.34 20.04
CA VAL A 217 -3.13 6.07 21.38
C VAL A 217 -2.68 7.18 22.31
N ILE A 218 -3.65 7.77 23.01
CA ILE A 218 -3.44 8.86 23.97
C ILE A 218 -3.97 8.48 25.35
N ALA A 219 -3.47 9.18 26.37
CA ALA A 219 -3.96 9.10 27.75
C ALA A 219 -4.58 10.44 28.17
N PRO A 220 -5.86 10.70 27.83
CA PRO A 220 -6.54 11.94 28.19
C PRO A 220 -6.90 12.00 29.69
N GLN A 221 -7.06 13.21 30.22
CA GLN A 221 -7.61 13.45 31.55
C GLN A 221 -9.16 13.45 31.52
N LYS A 222 -9.79 13.35 32.71
CA LYS A 222 -11.27 13.26 32.85
C LYS A 222 -12.01 14.37 32.10
N HIS A 223 -11.50 15.60 32.16
CA HIS A 223 -12.12 16.75 31.48
C HIS A 223 -11.87 16.79 29.97
N GLN A 224 -10.85 16.06 29.48
CA GLN A 224 -10.48 16.02 28.07
C GLN A 224 -11.20 14.88 27.32
N MET A 225 -12.15 14.18 27.95
CA MET A 225 -12.87 13.05 27.35
C MET A 225 -13.94 13.45 26.33
N ALA A 226 -14.12 14.73 26.05
CA ALA A 226 -15.03 15.23 25.01
C ALA A 226 -14.54 16.58 24.49
N GLY A 227 -15.01 16.94 23.30
CA GLY A 227 -14.68 18.20 22.64
C GLY A 227 -14.09 17.96 21.26
N GLU A 228 -13.21 18.86 20.84
CA GLU A 228 -12.49 18.81 19.58
C GLU A 228 -11.08 18.27 19.79
N ILE A 229 -10.75 17.20 19.07
CA ILE A 229 -9.38 16.71 18.94
C ILE A 229 -8.72 17.34 17.72
N THR A 230 -7.48 17.81 17.90
CA THR A 230 -6.60 18.25 16.82
C THR A 230 -5.30 17.44 16.85
N ILE A 231 -4.92 16.89 15.69
CA ILE A 231 -3.69 16.13 15.50
C ILE A 231 -2.84 16.87 14.49
N GLU A 232 -1.61 17.20 14.88
CA GLU A 232 -0.62 17.88 14.03
C GLU A 232 0.60 16.96 13.82
N PRO A 233 0.64 16.17 12.72
CA PRO A 233 1.75 15.27 12.42
C PRO A 233 3.03 15.99 11.98
N ALA A 234 2.90 17.20 11.43
CA ALA A 234 3.99 18.07 11.01
C ALA A 234 3.55 19.54 11.05
N PRO A 235 4.48 20.51 11.12
CA PRO A 235 4.14 21.92 11.14
C PRO A 235 3.17 22.30 10.02
N HIS A 236 2.06 22.93 10.38
CA HIS A 236 1.00 23.40 9.46
C HIS A 236 0.15 22.31 8.79
N LEU A 237 0.27 21.05 9.22
CA LEU A 237 -0.63 19.97 8.81
C LEU A 237 -1.42 19.52 10.04
N ALA A 238 -2.72 19.83 10.07
CA ALA A 238 -3.59 19.48 11.19
C ALA A 238 -4.86 18.78 10.71
N ALA A 239 -5.29 17.78 11.46
CA ALA A 239 -6.59 17.12 11.30
C ALA A 239 -7.41 17.29 12.58
N THR A 240 -8.69 17.60 12.41
CA THR A 240 -9.57 17.99 13.51
C THR A 240 -10.86 17.19 13.47
N MET A 241 -11.34 16.74 14.63
CA MET A 241 -12.62 16.03 14.75
C MET A 241 -13.28 16.26 16.11
N ALA A 242 -14.60 16.38 16.14
CA ALA A 242 -15.36 16.39 17.40
C ALA A 242 -15.62 14.96 17.90
N PHE A 243 -15.58 14.76 19.21
CA PHE A 243 -15.87 13.48 19.85
C PHE A 243 -16.48 13.66 21.26
N ASP A 244 -17.17 12.64 21.76
CA ASP A 244 -17.64 12.58 23.15
C ASP A 244 -17.51 11.16 23.69
N LEU A 245 -16.52 10.95 24.56
CA LEU A 245 -16.24 9.69 25.23
C LEU A 245 -16.40 9.78 26.75
N ARG A 246 -17.01 10.85 27.29
CA ARG A 246 -17.33 10.98 28.72
C ARG A 246 -18.03 9.76 29.32
N PRO A 247 -18.97 9.09 28.61
CA PRO A 247 -19.62 7.88 29.14
C PRO A 247 -18.68 6.70 29.41
N PHE A 248 -17.49 6.70 28.82
CA PHE A 248 -16.53 5.60 28.91
C PHE A 248 -15.43 5.83 29.96
N TRP A 249 -15.47 6.94 30.68
CA TRP A 249 -14.51 7.22 31.74
C TRP A 249 -14.65 6.23 32.91
N ARG A 250 -13.55 5.58 33.28
CA ARG A 250 -13.46 4.75 34.49
C ARG A 250 -12.72 5.51 35.57
N GLU A 251 -13.30 5.58 36.75
CA GLU A 251 -12.63 6.19 37.89
C GLU A 251 -11.51 5.26 38.34
N SER A 252 -10.27 5.71 38.16
CA SER A 252 -9.08 4.95 38.55
C SER A 252 -8.97 4.92 40.07
N SER A 253 -9.39 3.81 40.67
CA SER A 253 -9.17 3.50 42.09
C SER A 253 -7.70 3.14 42.31
N ARG A 254 -6.80 4.14 42.26
CA ARG A 254 -5.51 4.03 42.94
C ARG A 254 -5.77 4.21 44.44
N PRO A 255 -5.43 3.25 45.31
CA PRO A 255 -5.45 3.51 46.75
C PRO A 255 -4.44 4.63 47.03
N ALA A 256 -4.88 5.66 47.76
CA ALA A 256 -3.98 6.68 48.27
C ALA A 256 -2.87 6.00 49.07
N VAL A 257 -1.61 6.19 48.65
CA VAL A 257 -0.46 5.81 49.46
C VAL A 257 -0.54 6.66 50.72
N PRO A 258 -0.66 6.07 51.92
CA PRO A 258 -0.68 6.87 53.14
C PRO A 258 0.69 7.56 53.26
N GLU A 259 0.67 8.89 53.36
CA GLU A 259 1.84 9.67 53.74
C GLU A 259 2.35 9.11 55.07
N THR A 260 3.52 8.48 55.04
CA THR A 260 4.26 8.17 56.27
C THR A 260 4.67 9.49 56.89
N GLU A 261 3.92 9.91 57.91
CA GLU A 261 4.34 10.94 58.86
C GLU A 261 5.72 10.58 59.41
N GLU A 262 6.69 11.39 59.01
CA GLU A 262 8.01 11.50 59.63
C GLU A 262 7.79 12.06 61.05
N LYS A 263 7.96 11.21 62.09
CA LYS A 263 8.10 11.67 63.46
C LYS A 263 9.51 11.40 63.96
N SER A 264 10.17 12.50 64.31
CA SER A 264 11.43 12.62 65.03
C SER A 264 11.47 11.86 66.35
#